data_AF-A0A559N9I3-F1
#
_entry.id   AF-A0A559N9I3-F1
#
_cell.length_a   1.000
_cell.length_b   1.000
_cell.length_c   1.000
_cell.angle_alpha   90.00
_cell.angle_beta   90.00
_cell.angle_gamma   90.00
#
_symmetry.space_group_name_H-M   'P 1'
#
loop_
_entity.id
_entity.type
_entity.pdbx_description
1 polymer ?
#
loop_
_entity_poly.entity_id
_entity_poly.type
_entity_poly.pdbx_seq_one_letter_code
_entity_poly.pdbx_strand_id
1 'polypeptide(L)'
;MLVVALLFVTSCTTVTAVSKKNLEVKNNQGLVYYKNKPFTGLAISFYKNGGKSESISYKNGKKDGNYQKWFYTGDLSYQAYYKNGKKEGVAKSWWSNGKLRSRSVFENGIVNGIQKQWYKTGAKFKEMNIVNGKEEGLQRAWRKNGKIYNNYEAKNGRIFGLKRANLCFQLEDEIVQVK
;
A
#
# COMPACT_ATOMS: atom_id res chain seq x y z
N MET A 1 13.07 -25.89 -51.08
CA MET A 1 12.55 -25.78 -49.71
C MET A 1 12.90 -24.38 -49.22
N LEU A 2 11.94 -23.44 -49.25
CA LEU A 2 12.16 -22.03 -48.92
C LEU A 2 11.94 -21.85 -47.41
N VAL A 3 12.98 -21.49 -46.65
CA VAL A 3 12.87 -21.20 -45.22
C VAL A 3 12.61 -19.71 -45.06
N VAL A 4 11.35 -19.35 -44.77
CA VAL A 4 10.97 -17.97 -44.42
C VAL A 4 11.29 -17.77 -42.94
N ALA A 5 12.34 -16.99 -42.66
CA ALA A 5 12.67 -16.57 -41.31
C ALA A 5 11.69 -15.46 -40.85
N LEU A 6 10.81 -15.81 -39.92
CA LEU A 6 9.86 -14.89 -39.30
C LEU A 6 10.62 -13.99 -38.30
N LEU A 7 10.92 -12.76 -38.69
CA LEU A 7 11.50 -11.73 -37.82
C LEU A 7 10.41 -11.20 -36.87
N PHE A 8 10.41 -11.66 -35.62
CA PHE A 8 9.60 -11.05 -34.56
C PHE A 8 10.18 -9.70 -34.16
N VAL A 9 9.63 -8.62 -34.72
CA VAL A 9 9.95 -7.25 -34.29
C VAL A 9 9.27 -7.02 -32.93
N THR A 10 10.00 -7.23 -31.84
CA THR A 10 9.54 -6.83 -30.51
C THR A 10 9.63 -5.31 -30.40
N SER A 11 8.52 -4.61 -30.64
CA SER A 11 8.45 -3.16 -30.47
C SER A 11 8.63 -2.84 -28.98
N CYS A 12 9.83 -2.39 -28.61
CA CYS A 12 10.12 -1.90 -27.26
C CYS A 12 9.41 -0.55 -27.08
N THR A 13 8.18 -0.57 -26.54
CA THR A 13 7.46 0.66 -26.22
C THR A 13 8.16 1.35 -25.06
N THR A 14 8.80 2.48 -25.33
CA THR A 14 9.44 3.30 -24.29
C THR A 14 8.37 3.85 -23.35
N VAL A 15 8.43 3.45 -22.08
CA VAL A 15 7.52 3.99 -21.05
C VAL A 15 7.91 5.45 -20.82
N THR A 16 7.02 6.39 -21.15
CA THR A 16 7.25 7.82 -20.93
C THR A 16 7.28 8.13 -19.44
N ALA A 17 8.40 8.63 -18.93
CA ALA A 17 8.54 9.10 -17.55
C ALA A 17 8.44 10.63 -17.47
N VAL A 18 7.60 11.15 -16.57
CA VAL A 18 7.37 12.59 -16.40
C VAL A 18 7.45 12.95 -14.91
N SER A 19 8.04 14.11 -14.60
CA SER A 19 7.99 14.65 -13.24
C SER A 19 6.54 14.87 -12.81
N LYS A 20 6.15 14.32 -11.66
CA LYS A 20 4.78 14.44 -11.13
C LYS A 20 4.33 15.89 -10.98
N LYS A 21 5.27 16.83 -10.77
CA LYS A 21 5.00 18.27 -10.68
C LYS A 21 4.45 18.87 -11.98
N ASN A 22 4.70 18.23 -13.11
CA ASN A 22 4.24 18.67 -14.42
C ASN A 22 2.89 18.05 -14.80
N LEU A 23 2.27 17.29 -13.90
CA LEU A 23 0.98 16.64 -14.12
C LEU A 23 -0.13 17.44 -13.44
N GLU A 24 -1.27 17.51 -14.10
CA GLU A 24 -2.46 18.21 -13.62
C GLU A 24 -3.50 17.20 -13.17
N VAL A 25 -4.02 17.35 -11.95
CA VAL A 25 -5.13 16.51 -11.45
C VAL A 25 -6.44 17.24 -11.70
N LYS A 26 -7.29 16.69 -12.57
CA LYS A 26 -8.64 17.20 -12.80
C LYS A 26 -9.59 16.56 -11.79
N ASN A 27 -9.83 17.28 -10.68
CA ASN A 27 -10.57 16.78 -9.51
C ASN A 27 -11.99 16.31 -9.82
N ASN A 28 -12.66 16.87 -10.83
CA ASN A 28 -14.02 16.44 -11.22
C ASN A 28 -14.10 15.00 -11.76
N GLN A 29 -12.97 14.40 -12.15
CA GLN A 29 -12.93 13.04 -12.73
C GLN A 29 -11.90 12.11 -12.08
N GLY A 30 -11.08 12.63 -11.15
CA GLY A 30 -9.97 11.87 -10.54
C GLY A 30 -8.90 11.45 -11.55
N LEU A 31 -8.81 12.15 -12.68
CA LEU A 31 -7.90 11.85 -13.78
C LEU A 31 -6.68 12.77 -13.76
N VAL A 32 -5.55 12.21 -14.18
CA VAL A 32 -4.26 12.90 -14.30
C VAL A 32 -3.97 13.23 -15.75
N TYR A 33 -3.57 14.45 -16.02
CA TYR A 33 -3.30 14.99 -17.36
C TYR A 33 -1.85 15.44 -17.50
N TYR A 34 -1.33 15.39 -18.71
CA TYR A 34 -0.06 15.98 -19.13
C TYR A 34 -0.27 16.67 -20.48
N LYS A 35 0.09 17.96 -20.59
CA LYS A 35 -0.13 18.76 -21.82
C LYS A 35 -1.57 18.65 -22.33
N ASN A 36 -2.55 18.85 -21.45
CA ASN A 36 -3.99 18.77 -21.74
C ASN A 36 -4.52 17.42 -22.25
N LYS A 37 -3.76 16.32 -22.17
CA LYS A 37 -4.22 14.96 -22.51
C LYS A 37 -4.18 14.02 -21.31
N PRO A 38 -5.08 13.03 -21.19
CA PRO A 38 -5.02 12.01 -20.14
C PRO A 38 -3.65 11.32 -20.15
N PHE A 39 -2.98 11.30 -19.01
CA PHE A 39 -1.60 10.85 -18.91
C PHE A 39 -1.51 9.32 -18.95
N THR A 40 -0.63 8.81 -19.80
CA THR A 40 -0.20 7.41 -19.82
C THR A 40 1.32 7.39 -19.71
N GLY A 41 1.85 6.68 -18.71
CA GLY A 41 3.28 6.67 -18.41
C GLY A 41 3.58 6.61 -16.93
N LEU A 42 4.84 6.89 -16.58
CA LEU A 42 5.36 6.86 -15.23
C LEU A 42 5.50 8.28 -14.66
N ALA A 43 4.79 8.58 -13.57
CA ALA A 43 4.98 9.82 -12.83
C ALA A 43 6.03 9.63 -11.74
N ILE A 44 7.07 10.46 -11.71
CA ILE A 44 8.17 10.35 -10.75
C ILE A 44 8.30 11.63 -9.92
N SER A 45 8.55 11.47 -8.62
CA SER A 45 8.97 12.55 -7.72
C SER A 45 10.35 12.26 -7.16
N PHE A 46 11.08 13.31 -6.83
CA PHE A 46 12.42 13.24 -6.23
C PHE A 46 12.47 14.00 -4.90
N TYR A 47 13.36 13.56 -4.03
CA TYR A 47 13.80 14.29 -2.84
C TYR A 47 14.78 15.41 -3.22
N LYS A 48 15.10 16.27 -2.24
CA LYS A 48 16.07 17.37 -2.42
C LYS A 48 17.47 16.88 -2.79
N ASN A 49 17.87 15.69 -2.33
CA ASN A 49 19.14 15.05 -2.70
C ASN A 49 19.13 14.40 -4.09
N GLY A 50 18.06 14.56 -4.88
CA GLY A 50 17.92 13.91 -6.19
C GLY A 50 17.51 12.43 -6.14
N GLY A 51 17.42 11.82 -4.95
CA GLY A 51 16.92 10.46 -4.79
C GLY A 51 15.44 10.35 -5.14
N LYS A 52 15.02 9.24 -5.76
CA LYS A 52 13.60 9.00 -6.09
C LYS A 52 12.77 8.92 -4.80
N SER A 53 11.69 9.67 -4.70
CA SER A 53 10.79 9.64 -3.54
C SER A 53 9.49 8.90 -3.82
N GLU A 54 9.01 8.94 -5.06
CA GLU A 54 7.75 8.34 -5.47
C GLU A 54 7.74 7.99 -6.96
N SER A 55 7.03 6.92 -7.32
CA SER A 55 6.84 6.46 -8.68
C SER A 55 5.44 5.86 -8.83
N ILE A 56 4.65 6.37 -9.77
CA ILE A 56 3.27 5.92 -10.00
C ILE A 56 3.06 5.70 -11.49
N SER A 57 2.55 4.52 -11.85
CA SER A 57 2.15 4.20 -13.22
C SER A 57 0.72 4.69 -13.51
N TYR A 58 0.52 5.29 -14.68
CA TYR A 58 -0.78 5.76 -15.16
C TYR A 58 -1.10 5.21 -16.55
N LYS A 59 -2.38 4.97 -16.78
CA LYS A 59 -2.97 4.66 -18.10
C LYS A 59 -4.26 5.47 -18.26
N ASN A 60 -4.35 6.27 -19.32
CA ASN A 60 -5.50 7.11 -19.63
C ASN A 60 -5.93 7.99 -18.44
N GLY A 61 -4.96 8.56 -17.74
CA GLY A 61 -5.14 9.42 -16.58
C GLY A 61 -5.49 8.71 -15.27
N LYS A 62 -5.68 7.39 -15.28
CA LYS A 62 -5.95 6.59 -14.07
C LYS A 62 -4.68 5.90 -13.59
N LYS A 63 -4.52 5.70 -12.28
CA LYS A 63 -3.45 4.85 -11.75
C LYS A 63 -3.63 3.43 -12.27
N ASP A 64 -2.61 2.90 -12.92
CA ASP A 64 -2.65 1.57 -13.52
C ASP A 64 -1.22 1.04 -13.60
N GLY A 65 -0.92 0.02 -12.80
CA GLY A 65 0.43 -0.49 -12.60
C GLY A 65 1.00 -0.22 -11.21
N ASN A 66 2.33 -0.20 -11.13
CA ASN A 66 3.05 -0.10 -9.87
C ASN A 66 2.96 1.29 -9.24
N TYR A 67 2.81 1.30 -7.92
CA TYR A 67 2.97 2.48 -7.06
C TYR A 67 4.01 2.19 -5.99
N GLN A 68 5.09 2.96 -5.98
CA GLN A 68 6.19 2.82 -5.03
C GLN A 68 6.56 4.16 -4.39
N LYS A 69 7.00 4.09 -3.13
CA LYS A 69 7.66 5.19 -2.43
C LYS A 69 8.94 4.67 -1.80
N TRP A 70 9.88 5.57 -1.65
CA TRP A 70 11.16 5.31 -0.99
C TRP A 70 11.31 6.17 0.25
N PHE A 71 12.27 5.85 1.10
CA PHE A 71 12.77 6.74 2.14
C PHE A 71 13.83 7.68 1.54
N TYR A 72 14.20 8.72 2.29
CA TYR A 72 15.27 9.63 1.87
C TYR A 72 16.62 8.92 1.64
N THR A 73 16.82 7.77 2.30
CA THR A 73 17.98 6.87 2.14
C THR A 73 17.98 6.09 0.83
N GLY A 74 16.85 6.05 0.10
CA GLY A 74 16.69 5.27 -1.12
C GLY A 74 16.06 3.89 -0.92
N ASP A 75 15.82 3.46 0.32
CA ASP A 75 15.16 2.18 0.61
C ASP A 75 13.65 2.26 0.36
N LEU A 76 13.03 1.15 -0.06
CA LEU A 76 11.59 1.10 -0.34
C LEU A 76 10.78 1.30 0.96
N SER A 77 9.91 2.32 0.98
CA SER A 77 9.05 2.63 2.14
C SER A 77 7.62 2.13 1.96
N TYR A 78 7.16 2.02 0.71
CA TYR A 78 5.82 1.56 0.39
C TYR A 78 5.75 0.99 -1.03
N GLN A 79 4.94 -0.04 -1.22
CA GLN A 79 4.54 -0.53 -2.53
C GLN A 79 3.07 -0.95 -2.57
N ALA A 80 2.44 -0.74 -3.72
CA ALA A 80 1.14 -1.31 -4.07
C ALA A 80 1.02 -1.39 -5.59
N TYR A 81 -0.02 -2.09 -6.05
CA TYR A 81 -0.41 -2.14 -7.45
C TYR A 81 -1.80 -1.53 -7.60
N TYR A 82 -2.05 -0.90 -8.76
CA TYR A 82 -3.35 -0.36 -9.14
C TYR A 82 -3.80 -0.93 -10.47
N LYS A 83 -5.10 -1.12 -10.60
CA LYS A 83 -5.78 -1.49 -11.84
C LYS A 83 -6.96 -0.55 -12.04
N ASN A 84 -7.01 0.19 -13.15
CA ASN A 84 -8.10 1.11 -13.46
C ASN A 84 -8.44 2.11 -12.32
N GLY A 85 -7.42 2.63 -11.64
CA GLY A 85 -7.56 3.59 -10.53
C GLY A 85 -7.83 2.96 -9.17
N LYS A 86 -8.09 1.65 -9.09
CA LYS A 86 -8.36 0.92 -7.85
C LYS A 86 -7.12 0.16 -7.41
N LYS A 87 -6.86 0.12 -6.10
CA LYS A 87 -5.75 -0.66 -5.55
C LYS A 87 -6.08 -2.15 -5.64
N GLU A 88 -5.11 -2.96 -6.05
CA GLU A 88 -5.31 -4.37 -6.35
C GLU A 88 -4.12 -5.19 -5.83
N GLY A 89 -4.40 -6.36 -5.25
CA GLY A 89 -3.38 -7.26 -4.71
C GLY A 89 -2.75 -6.78 -3.40
N VAL A 90 -1.49 -7.16 -3.19
CA VAL A 90 -0.80 -6.94 -1.91
C VAL A 90 -0.17 -5.55 -1.85
N ALA A 91 -0.55 -4.76 -0.85
CA ALA A 91 0.15 -3.55 -0.46
C ALA A 91 1.06 -3.81 0.74
N LYS A 92 2.29 -3.29 0.69
CA LYS A 92 3.27 -3.38 1.77
C LYS A 92 3.82 -2.00 2.11
N SER A 93 4.15 -1.80 3.38
CA SER A 93 4.97 -0.67 3.83
C SER A 93 6.05 -1.16 4.78
N TRP A 94 7.15 -0.43 4.86
CA TRP A 94 8.29 -0.77 5.68
C TRP A 94 8.61 0.34 6.67
N TRP A 95 9.31 -0.02 7.72
CA TRP A 95 10.02 0.91 8.58
C TRP A 95 11.36 1.27 7.96
N SER A 96 11.96 2.38 8.40
CA SER A 96 13.26 2.83 7.88
C SER A 96 14.42 1.87 8.18
N ASN A 97 14.23 0.87 9.05
CA ASN A 97 15.19 -0.20 9.31
C ASN A 97 14.96 -1.44 8.42
N GLY A 98 14.19 -1.30 7.34
CA GLY A 98 13.88 -2.39 6.39
C GLY A 98 12.88 -3.43 6.89
N LYS A 99 12.44 -3.38 8.16
CA LYS A 99 11.42 -4.31 8.68
C LYS A 99 10.05 -3.97 8.15
N LEU A 100 9.23 -4.99 7.89
CA LEU A 100 7.86 -4.81 7.40
C LEU A 100 7.03 -4.06 8.45
N ARG A 101 6.36 -2.99 8.03
CA ARG A 101 5.47 -2.18 8.88
C ARG A 101 4.02 -2.60 8.73
N SER A 102 3.59 -2.86 7.50
CA SER A 102 2.22 -3.30 7.23
C SER A 102 2.13 -4.16 5.97
N ARG A 103 1.16 -5.07 5.96
CA ARG A 103 0.74 -5.85 4.78
C ARG A 103 -0.78 -5.89 4.75
N SER A 104 -1.37 -5.55 3.62
CA SER A 104 -2.82 -5.66 3.39
C SER A 104 -3.07 -6.19 1.98
N VAL A 105 -4.18 -6.89 1.80
CA VAL A 105 -4.62 -7.38 0.49
C VAL A 105 -5.84 -6.57 0.07
N PHE A 106 -5.86 -6.16 -1.19
CA PHE A 106 -6.92 -5.37 -1.79
C PHE A 106 -7.49 -6.09 -3.00
N GLU A 107 -8.80 -5.97 -3.16
CA GLU A 107 -9.55 -6.47 -4.30
C GLU A 107 -10.50 -5.35 -4.72
N ASN A 108 -10.37 -4.86 -5.95
CA ASN A 108 -11.18 -3.77 -6.49
C ASN A 108 -11.19 -2.51 -5.60
N GLY A 109 -10.05 -2.20 -4.96
CA GLY A 109 -9.88 -1.06 -4.08
C GLY A 109 -10.38 -1.28 -2.64
N ILE A 110 -10.97 -2.42 -2.34
CA ILE A 110 -11.51 -2.79 -1.02
C ILE A 110 -10.50 -3.70 -0.32
N VAL A 111 -10.24 -3.47 0.97
CA VAL A 111 -9.40 -4.39 1.75
C VAL A 111 -10.14 -5.72 1.91
N ASN A 112 -9.50 -6.81 1.54
CA ASN A 112 -10.06 -8.16 1.64
C ASN A 112 -8.96 -9.15 2.05
N GLY A 113 -9.19 -9.94 3.10
CA GLY A 113 -8.23 -10.86 3.70
C GLY A 113 -7.49 -10.30 4.92
N ILE A 114 -6.37 -10.94 5.27
CA ILE A 114 -5.64 -10.65 6.51
C ILE A 114 -4.78 -9.38 6.37
N GLN A 115 -5.10 -8.36 7.16
CA GLN A 115 -4.25 -7.20 7.38
C GLN A 115 -3.33 -7.45 8.57
N LYS A 116 -2.03 -7.18 8.39
CA LYS A 116 -1.02 -7.29 9.45
C LYS A 116 -0.24 -5.99 9.60
N GLN A 117 0.10 -5.66 10.83
CA GLN A 117 0.97 -4.55 11.18
C GLN A 117 1.97 -4.98 12.25
N TRP A 118 3.16 -4.40 12.20
CA TRP A 118 4.26 -4.71 13.11
C TRP A 118 4.87 -3.43 13.67
N TYR A 119 5.39 -3.52 14.89
CA TYR A 119 6.23 -2.49 15.48
C TYR A 119 7.56 -2.37 14.72
N LYS A 120 8.28 -1.25 14.94
CA LYS A 120 9.62 -1.04 14.37
C LYS A 120 10.61 -2.14 14.77
N THR A 121 10.40 -2.80 15.90
CA THR A 121 11.18 -3.96 16.36
C THR A 121 10.97 -5.20 15.50
N GLY A 122 9.86 -5.29 14.76
CA GLY A 122 9.41 -6.49 14.05
C GLY A 122 8.39 -7.32 14.82
N ALA A 123 8.11 -6.99 16.09
CA ALA A 123 7.05 -7.65 16.86
C ALA A 123 5.66 -7.34 16.26
N LYS A 124 4.72 -8.31 16.35
CA LYS A 124 3.35 -8.12 15.89
C LYS A 124 2.70 -6.97 16.68
N PHE A 125 2.06 -6.05 15.95
CA PHE A 125 1.24 -5.00 16.54
C PHE A 125 -0.24 -5.33 16.36
N LYS A 126 -0.64 -5.77 15.18
CA LYS A 126 -2.05 -5.97 14.83
C LYS A 126 -2.21 -7.01 13.72
N GLU A 127 -3.23 -7.85 13.84
CA GLU A 127 -3.69 -8.78 12.83
C GLU A 127 -5.21 -8.71 12.76
N MET A 128 -5.75 -8.42 11.58
CA MET A 128 -7.19 -8.27 11.37
C MET A 128 -7.64 -9.11 10.19
N ASN A 129 -8.73 -9.86 10.37
CA ASN A 129 -9.43 -10.54 9.30
C ASN A 129 -10.54 -9.63 8.77
N ILE A 130 -10.49 -9.32 7.48
CA ILE A 130 -11.40 -8.36 6.83
C ILE A 130 -12.03 -9.05 5.63
N VAL A 131 -13.35 -8.97 5.50
CA VAL A 131 -14.10 -9.42 4.32
C VAL A 131 -14.89 -8.23 3.78
N ASN A 132 -14.71 -7.90 2.50
CA ASN A 132 -15.38 -6.78 1.84
C ASN A 132 -15.28 -5.46 2.62
N GLY A 133 -14.09 -5.17 3.16
CA GLY A 133 -13.81 -3.95 3.93
C GLY A 133 -14.35 -3.93 5.36
N LYS A 134 -14.99 -5.00 5.84
CA LYS A 134 -15.51 -5.12 7.21
C LYS A 134 -14.75 -6.20 7.98
N GLU A 135 -14.60 -6.00 9.28
CA GLU A 135 -14.02 -7.04 10.16
C GLU A 135 -14.92 -8.27 10.17
N GLU A 136 -14.33 -9.44 9.94
CA GLU A 136 -15.01 -10.74 9.98
C GLU A 136 -13.97 -11.80 10.42
N GLY A 137 -14.30 -12.61 11.41
CA GLY A 137 -13.38 -13.52 12.08
C GLY A 137 -12.53 -12.88 13.19
N LEU A 138 -11.44 -13.54 13.56
CA LEU A 138 -10.62 -13.17 14.73
C LEU A 138 -9.77 -11.90 14.51
N GLN A 139 -9.82 -10.99 15.46
CA GLN A 139 -9.05 -9.73 15.47
C GLN A 139 -8.12 -9.72 16.67
N ARG A 140 -6.83 -9.46 16.43
CA ARG A 140 -5.81 -9.44 17.49
C ARG A 140 -4.95 -8.20 17.42
N ALA A 141 -4.66 -7.63 18.58
CA ALA A 141 -3.66 -6.58 18.73
C ALA A 141 -2.82 -6.85 19.97
N TRP A 142 -1.54 -6.52 19.89
CA TRP A 142 -0.57 -6.71 20.95
C TRP A 142 0.06 -5.37 21.30
N ARG A 143 0.43 -5.21 22.57
CA ARG A 143 1.24 -4.11 23.06
C ARG A 143 2.71 -4.35 22.71
N LYS A 144 3.58 -3.35 22.90
CA LYS A 144 5.03 -3.47 22.63
C LYS A 144 5.70 -4.59 23.43
N ASN A 145 5.21 -4.86 24.64
CA ASN A 145 5.69 -5.94 25.51
C ASN A 145 5.12 -7.34 25.15
N GLY A 146 4.37 -7.46 24.04
CA GLY A 146 3.81 -8.72 23.58
C GLY A 146 2.50 -9.14 24.26
N LYS A 147 2.03 -8.43 25.29
CA LYS A 147 0.72 -8.73 25.90
C LYS A 147 -0.42 -8.38 24.95
N ILE A 148 -1.47 -9.18 24.96
CA ILE A 148 -2.68 -8.94 24.17
C ILE A 148 -3.37 -7.66 24.64
N TYR A 149 -3.73 -6.81 23.69
CA TYR A 149 -4.56 -5.61 23.87
C TYR A 149 -5.97 -5.79 23.31
N ASN A 150 -6.11 -6.48 22.17
CA ASN A 150 -7.39 -6.89 21.61
C ASN A 150 -7.33 -8.37 21.26
N ASN A 151 -8.39 -9.10 21.58
CA ASN A 151 -8.61 -10.47 21.17
C ASN A 151 -10.12 -10.73 21.15
N TYR A 152 -10.73 -10.46 19.99
CA TYR A 152 -12.16 -10.63 19.80
C TYR A 152 -12.44 -11.20 18.41
N GLU A 153 -13.58 -11.86 18.25
CA GLU A 153 -14.10 -12.31 16.97
C GLU A 153 -15.20 -11.36 16.51
N ALA A 154 -15.13 -10.89 15.26
CA ALA A 154 -16.21 -10.20 14.58
C ALA A 154 -17.01 -11.23 13.77
N LYS A 155 -18.31 -11.31 13.96
CA LYS A 155 -19.17 -12.25 13.24
C LYS A 155 -20.53 -11.63 13.00
N ASN A 156 -20.95 -11.52 11.74
CA ASN A 156 -22.23 -10.90 11.36
C ASN A 156 -22.41 -9.49 11.95
N GLY A 157 -21.34 -8.70 11.96
CA GLY A 157 -21.34 -7.33 12.52
C GLY A 157 -21.37 -7.24 14.05
N ARG A 158 -21.37 -8.37 14.76
CA ARG A 158 -21.28 -8.44 16.23
C ARG A 158 -19.86 -8.78 16.66
N ILE A 159 -19.50 -8.40 17.88
CA ILE A 159 -18.17 -8.62 18.44
C ILE A 159 -18.26 -9.50 19.68
N PHE A 160 -17.40 -10.51 19.75
CA PHE A 160 -17.31 -11.47 20.86
C PHE A 160 -15.89 -11.49 21.40
N GLY A 161 -15.71 -11.21 22.69
CA GLY A 161 -14.40 -11.26 23.35
C GLY A 161 -13.87 -9.90 23.77
N LEU A 162 -12.55 -9.83 23.93
CA LEU A 162 -11.88 -8.77 24.68
C LEU A 162 -11.45 -7.62 23.75
N LYS A 163 -12.03 -6.44 23.97
CA LYS A 163 -11.58 -5.19 23.35
C LYS A 163 -10.89 -4.33 24.40
N ARG A 164 -9.76 -3.72 24.01
CA ARG A 164 -9.01 -2.71 24.78
C ARG A 164 -8.70 -3.17 26.20
N ALA A 165 -8.11 -4.37 26.33
CA ALA A 165 -7.71 -4.92 27.62
C ALA A 165 -6.76 -3.97 28.34
N ASN A 166 -7.14 -3.46 29.51
CA ASN A 166 -6.24 -2.65 30.34
C ASN A 166 -5.18 -3.53 31.00
N LEU A 167 -3.98 -2.97 31.18
CA LEU A 167 -2.98 -3.61 32.03
C LEU A 167 -3.29 -3.25 33.49
N CYS A 168 -3.00 -4.15 34.42
CA CYS A 168 -3.08 -3.87 35.86
C CYS A 168 -1.99 -2.87 36.33
N PHE A 169 -1.13 -2.41 35.43
CA PHE A 169 -0.06 -1.43 35.67
C PHE A 169 0.10 -0.55 34.42
N GLN A 170 0.55 0.69 34.60
CA GLN A 170 0.82 1.61 33.48
C GLN A 170 2.19 1.31 32.87
N LEU A 171 2.30 1.35 31.54
CA LEU A 171 3.58 1.32 30.85
C LEU A 171 4.07 2.76 30.67
N GLU A 172 5.31 3.06 31.09
CA GLU A 172 5.91 4.39 30.99
C GLU A 172 5.96 4.92 29.54
N ASP A 173 6.17 4.03 28.56
CA ASP A 173 6.35 4.38 27.14
C ASP A 173 5.18 4.04 26.21
N GLU A 174 3.98 3.83 26.77
CA GLU A 174 2.81 3.46 25.98
C GLU A 174 1.94 4.66 25.61
N ILE A 175 2.18 5.19 24.41
CA ILE A 175 1.20 6.04 23.74
C ILE A 175 0.12 5.12 23.16
N VAL A 176 -1.04 5.06 23.83
CA VAL A 176 -2.22 4.37 23.31
C VAL A 176 -2.68 5.13 22.07
N GLN A 177 -2.38 4.57 20.89
CA GLN A 177 -2.87 5.12 19.62
C GLN A 177 -4.35 4.78 19.50
N VAL A 178 -5.20 5.64 20.07
CA VAL A 178 -6.63 5.66 19.78
C VAL A 178 -6.77 6.18 18.36
N LYS A 179 -7.38 5.36 17.49
CA LYS A 179 -7.69 5.77 16.13
C LYS A 179 -8.80 6.80 16.14
#